data_AF-A0A1W9PL53-F1
#
_entry.id   AF-A0A1W9PL53-F1
#
_cell.length_a   1.000
_cell.length_b   1.000
_cell.length_c   1.000
_cell.angle_alpha   90.00
_cell.angle_beta   90.00
_cell.angle_gamma   90.00
#
_symmetry.space_group_name_H-M   'P 1'
#
loop_
_entity.id
_entity.type
_entity.pdbx_description
1 polymer ?
#
loop_
_entity_poly.entity_id
_entity_poly.type
_entity_poly.pdbx_seq_one_letter_code
_entity_poly.pdbx_strand_id
1 'polypeptide(L)' 'MATITDFKEPTVEYEKLLSDFKEMLKQDDEEQRKFTKQRALILETLYHSHGHLTPEELHTLIQKKHPDVTTGIATIYRT' A
#
# COMPACT_ATOMS: atom_id res chain seq x y z
N MET A 1 28.16 -2.85 -18.00
CA MET A 1 26.86 -3.21 -18.60
C MET A 1 25.79 -2.87 -17.57
N ALA A 2 24.93 -1.89 -17.85
CA ALA A 2 23.88 -1.50 -16.91
C ALA A 2 22.82 -2.60 -16.87
N THR A 3 22.63 -3.23 -15.71
CA THR A 3 21.52 -4.15 -15.48
C THR A 3 20.23 -3.35 -15.48
N ILE A 4 19.45 -3.51 -16.55
CA ILE A 4 18.10 -2.96 -16.63
C ILE A 4 17.27 -3.86 -15.70
N THR A 5 17.12 -3.46 -14.44
CA THR A 5 16.28 -4.18 -13.48
C THR A 5 14.84 -4.03 -13.94
N ASP A 6 14.29 -5.09 -14.53
CA ASP A 6 12.88 -5.15 -14.93
C ASP A 6 12.05 -5.42 -13.65
N PHE A 7 11.32 -4.40 -13.19
CA PHE A 7 10.52 -4.44 -11.95
C PHE A 7 9.13 -5.07 -12.16
N LYS A 8 8.94 -5.95 -13.15
CA LYS A 8 7.62 -6.54 -13.43
C LYS A 8 7.14 -7.50 -12.34
N GLU A 9 8.04 -8.07 -11.54
CA GLU A 9 7.69 -9.06 -10.53
C GLU A 9 8.03 -8.55 -9.13
N PRO A 10 7.12 -8.69 -8.14
CA PRO A 10 7.41 -8.32 -6.78
C PRO A 10 8.56 -9.18 -6.25
N THR A 11 9.67 -8.54 -5.90
CA THR A 11 10.89 -9.20 -5.40
C THR A 11 10.76 -9.70 -3.96
N VAL A 12 9.64 -9.44 -3.30
CA VAL A 12 9.35 -9.78 -1.91
C VAL A 12 7.97 -10.43 -1.82
N GLU A 13 7.88 -11.50 -1.03
CA GLU A 13 6.61 -12.17 -0.69
C GLU A 13 5.67 -11.21 0.06
N TYR A 14 4.39 -11.21 -0.33
CA TYR A 14 3.39 -10.33 0.25
C TYR A 14 3.28 -10.47 1.78
N GLU A 15 3.30 -11.69 2.30
CA GLU A 15 3.23 -11.97 3.74
C GLU A 15 4.39 -11.32 4.52
N LYS A 16 5.59 -11.35 3.94
CA LYS A 16 6.76 -10.72 4.54
C LYS A 16 6.63 -9.20 4.51
N LEU A 17 6.27 -8.64 3.36
CA LEU A 17 6.03 -7.20 3.21
C LEU A 17 4.97 -6.70 4.20
N LEU A 18 3.88 -7.45 4.36
CA LEU A 18 2.80 -7.15 5.28
C LEU A 18 3.26 -7.20 6.74
N SER A 19 4.11 -8.17 7.10
CA SER A 19 4.70 -8.26 8.43
C SER A 19 5.59 -7.05 8.72
N ASP A 20 6.52 -6.75 7.81
CA ASP A 20 7.46 -5.64 7.93
C ASP A 20 6.70 -4.30 8.04
N PHE A 21 5.64 -4.13 7.24
CA PHE A 21 4.79 -2.95 7.31
C PHE A 21 4.06 -2.81 8.66
N LYS A 22 3.56 -3.92 9.23
CA LYS A 22 2.95 -3.91 10.57
C LYS A 22 3.97 -3.58 11.65
N GLU A 23 5.21 -4.05 11.53
CA GLU A 23 6.28 -3.74 12.48
C GLU A 23 6.69 -2.26 12.39
N MET A 24 6.85 -1.72 11.19
CA MET A 24 7.15 -0.30 10.95
C MET A 24 6.09 0.62 11.56
N LEU A 25 4.82 0.21 11.53
CA LEU A 25 3.73 0.98 12.15
C LEU A 25 3.75 0.94 13.68
N LYS A 26 4.34 -0.09 14.30
CA LYS A 26 4.42 -0.23 15.76
C LYS A 26 5.57 0.55 16.40
N GLN A 27 6.63 0.84 15.64
CA GLN A 27 7.83 1.51 16.17
C GLN A 27 7.62 3.00 16.44
N ASP A 28 6.54 3.58 15.92
CA ASP A 28 6.22 4.99 16.04
C ASP A 28 5.01 5.16 16.99
N ASP A 29 5.30 5.42 18.27
CA ASP A 29 4.41 5.46 19.46
C ASP A 29 3.32 6.57 19.48
N GLU A 30 2.85 7.06 18.33
CA GLU A 30 1.69 7.97 18.27
C GLU A 30 0.39 7.24 17.85
N GLU A 31 -0.74 7.66 18.43
CA GLU A 31 -2.10 7.14 18.21
C GLU A 31 -2.52 7.05 16.72
N GLN A 32 -1.76 7.65 15.80
CA GLN A 32 -2.02 7.77 14.36
C GLN A 32 -1.62 6.52 13.51
N ARG A 33 -0.96 5.50 14.09
CA ARG A 33 -0.33 4.40 13.33
C ARG A 33 -0.85 2.99 13.60
N LYS A 34 -2.11 2.81 14.02
CA LYS A 34 -2.70 1.46 14.04
C LYS A 34 -2.78 0.89 12.62
N PHE A 35 -2.42 -0.38 12.47
CA PHE A 35 -2.68 -1.13 11.23
C PHE A 35 -4.19 -1.32 11.08
N THR A 36 -4.79 -0.65 10.08
CA THR A 36 -6.23 -0.70 9.80
C THR A 36 -6.51 -1.42 8.49
N LYS A 37 -7.76 -1.85 8.28
CA LYS A 37 -8.21 -2.44 7.02
C LYS A 37 -7.95 -1.53 5.81
N GLN A 38 -8.05 -0.21 5.97
CA GLN A 38 -7.76 0.76 4.91
C GLN A 38 -6.28 0.72 4.51
N ARG A 39 -5.35 0.73 5.49
CA ARG A 39 -3.91 0.65 5.23
C ARG A 39 -3.51 -0.69 4.60
N ALA A 40 -4.15 -1.78 5.02
CA ALA A 40 -3.97 -3.09 4.39
C ALA A 40 -4.35 -3.07 2.91
N LEU A 41 -5.50 -2.47 2.59
CA LEU A 41 -6.02 -2.37 1.23
C LEU A 41 -5.14 -1.50 0.33
N ILE A 42 -4.59 -0.41 0.89
CA ILE A 42 -3.63 0.46 0.21
C ILE A 42 -2.37 -0.35 -0.14
N LEU A 43 -1.79 -1.06 0.83
CA LEU A 43 -0.60 -1.88 0.62
C LEU A 43 -0.83 -3.00 -0.40
N GLU A 44 -1.95 -3.71 -0.28
CA GLU A 44 -2.34 -4.77 -1.22
C GLU A 44 -2.52 -4.22 -2.64
N THR A 45 -3.17 -3.06 -2.78
CA THR A 45 -3.40 -2.45 -4.10
C THR A 45 -2.09 -2.03 -4.74
N LEU A 46 -1.17 -1.43 -3.96
CA LEU A 46 0.17 -1.07 -4.42
C LEU A 46 0.98 -2.30 -4.83
N TYR A 47 0.96 -3.35 -4.02
CA TYR A 47 1.70 -4.59 -4.27
C TYR A 47 1.28 -5.27 -5.59
N HIS A 48 -0.02 -5.30 -5.88
CA HIS A 48 -0.56 -5.91 -7.09
C HIS A 48 -0.65 -4.95 -8.28
N SER A 49 -0.38 -3.65 -8.09
CA SER A 49 -0.39 -2.67 -9.17
C SER A 49 0.88 -2.78 -9.99
N HIS A 50 0.73 -2.77 -11.31
CA HIS A 50 1.86 -2.86 -12.24
C HIS A 50 2.19 -1.44 -12.70
N GLY A 51 3.18 -0.81 -12.04
CA GLY A 51 3.65 0.54 -12.35
C GLY A 51 3.45 1.54 -11.22
N HIS A 52 3.77 2.80 -11.51
CA HIS A 52 3.59 3.89 -10.56
C HIS A 52 2.14 4.38 -10.59
N LEU A 53 1.52 4.47 -9.41
CA LEU A 53 0.20 5.08 -9.24
C LEU A 53 0.36 6.43 -8.54
N THR A 54 -0.36 7.44 -9.01
CA THR A 54 -0.55 8.65 -8.20
C THR A 54 -1.50 8.36 -7.03
N PRO A 55 -1.49 9.18 -5.97
CA PRO A 55 -2.45 9.05 -4.86
C PRO A 55 -3.92 9.03 -5.32
N GLU A 56 -4.27 9.81 -6.34
CA GLU A 56 -5.61 9.90 -6.93
C GLU A 56 -5.97 8.66 -7.74
N GLU A 57 -5.02 8.11 -8.50
CA GLU A 57 -5.20 6.86 -9.23
C GLU A 57 -5.39 5.69 -8.27
N LEU A 58 -4.59 5.63 -7.20
CA LEU A 58 -4.71 4.64 -6.15
C LEU A 58 -6.06 4.73 -5.43
N HIS A 59 -6.49 5.95 -5.10
CA HIS A 59 -7.80 6.19 -4.50
C HIS A 59 -8.94 5.69 -5.40
N THR A 60 -8.91 6.06 -6.67
CA THR A 60 -9.91 5.66 -7.66
C THR A 60 -9.92 4.14 -7.83
N LEU A 61 -8.74 3.51 -7.87
CA LEU A 61 -8.61 2.06 -8.01
C LEU A 61 -9.18 1.31 -6.81
N ILE A 62 -8.89 1.79 -5.59
CA ILE A 62 -9.41 1.22 -4.34
C ILE A 62 -10.93 1.34 -4.30
N GLN A 63 -11.48 2.51 -4.62
CA GLN A 63 -12.94 2.72 -4.63
C GLN A 63 -13.64 1.84 -5.67
N LYS A 64 -13.01 1.63 -6.83
CA LYS A 64 -13.55 0.76 -7.89
C LYS A 64 -13.55 -0.71 -7.48
N LYS A 65 -12.51 -1.18 -6.79
CA LYS A 65 -12.38 -2.59 -6.36
C LYS A 65 -13.15 -2.89 -5.08
N HIS A 66 -13.27 -1.90 -4.19
CA HIS A 66 -13.86 -2.04 -2.85
C HIS A 66 -14.81 -0.86 -2.56
N PRO A 67 -15.95 -0.78 -3.25
CA PRO A 67 -16.89 0.34 -3.10
C PRO A 67 -17.46 0.46 -1.68
N ASP A 68 -17.48 -0.64 -0.93
CA ASP A 68 -17.99 -0.69 0.45
C ASP A 68 -16.99 -0.13 1.47
N VAL A 69 -15.74 0.12 1.07
CA VAL A 69 -14.69 0.63 1.95
C VAL A 69 -14.49 2.12 1.71
N THR A 70 -14.86 2.93 2.70
CA THR A 70 -14.67 4.39 2.68
C THR A 70 -13.22 4.78 2.98
N THR A 71 -12.32 4.58 2.03
CA THR A 71 -10.94 5.06 2.12
C THR A 71 -10.86 6.52 1.68
N GLY A 72 -10.71 7.44 2.64
CA GLY A 72 -10.53 8.85 2.31
C GLY A 72 -9.17 9.14 1.68
N ILE A 73 -9.13 10.09 0.74
CA ILE A 73 -7.89 10.49 0.03
C ILE A 73 -6.76 10.89 1.00
N ALA A 74 -7.09 11.57 2.11
CA ALA A 74 -6.09 11.94 3.11
C ALA A 74 -5.42 10.74 3.80
N THR A 75 -6.10 9.59 3.90
CA THR A 75 -5.50 8.36 4.43
C THR A 75 -4.47 7.80 3.46
N ILE A 76 -4.71 7.92 2.16
CA ILE A 76 -3.77 7.49 1.13
C ILE A 76 -2.49 8.33 1.17
N TYR A 77 -2.59 9.66 1.25
CA TYR A 77 -1.40 10.51 1.38
C TYR A 77 -0.59 10.30 2.67
N ARG A 78 -1.23 9.85 3.77
CA ARG A 78 -0.54 9.59 5.05
C ARG A 78 0.05 8.18 5.17
N THR A 79 -0.30 7.28 4.26
CA THR A 79 0.10 5.87 4.32
C THR A 79 1.28 5.63 3.40
#